data_AF-A0A813FUL8-F1
#
_entry.id   AF-A0A813FUL8-F1
#
_cell.length_a   1.000
_cell.length_b   1.000
_cell.length_c   1.000
_cell.angle_alpha   90.00
_cell.angle_beta   90.00
_cell.angle_gamma   90.00
#
_symmetry.space_group_name_H-M   'P 1'
#
loop_
_entity.id
_entity.type
_entity.pdbx_description
1 polymer ?
#
loop_
_entity_poly.entity_id
_entity_poly.type
_entity_poly.pdbx_seq_one_letter_code
_entity_poly.pdbx_strand_id
1 'polypeptide(L)'
;MPLDGMISDGANKGSAEKPTSNSMTEEELLEDRSLLNTCGSSRDVAVQAIRILDKALASGRLDLSGEDMPEDALVRTIKAIGKLGSLKGLLPARTSAFPFSDVNLSGNSLLTSVPGEAMAVVKSSLKRRAETVQLVVQFVRVSTEADKIKLEDCSLQGLTHDKDDLVEQEVIRLVKKFGAGKQSKFAREVSLAGNRFGQEFARRIIEAAYWERNRHPDKDDMPTLQLNLSRNRIRDPSKIIDELKIGKTAGGPMNLAVASDSEAARREALIVIDFSDQRDRSATPARDSRRPAQRQERQRPRSRSRSERRKGERSVSRSFSRRRSPSGRRARSPSSRRGRRKSPSPARKSRSRSGRKAPPRRHSRSRSRDSRSRGRRR
;
A
#
# COMPACT_ATOMS: atom_id res chain seq x y z
N MET A 1 40.69 -62.04 13.57
CA MET A 1 40.20 -62.34 14.93
C MET A 1 40.43 -61.12 15.81
N PRO A 2 39.42 -60.60 16.52
CA PRO A 2 37.99 -60.55 16.17
C PRO A 2 37.71 -59.18 15.50
N LEU A 3 36.60 -58.43 15.61
CA LEU A 3 35.23 -58.64 16.10
C LEU A 3 34.24 -57.85 15.18
N ASP A 4 32.95 -58.08 15.36
CA ASP A 4 31.80 -57.54 14.63
C ASP A 4 31.40 -56.07 14.90
N GLY A 5 30.57 -55.54 14.00
CA GLY A 5 29.88 -54.25 14.11
C GLY A 5 28.69 -54.07 13.17
N MET A 6 27.79 -55.07 13.04
CA MET A 6 26.57 -54.97 12.21
C MET A 6 25.54 -53.97 12.76
N ILE A 7 25.20 -52.92 12.00
CA ILE A 7 23.91 -52.19 12.03
C ILE A 7 23.65 -51.66 10.60
N SER A 8 23.12 -52.49 9.69
CA SER A 8 21.69 -52.65 9.36
C SER A 8 21.05 -51.46 8.63
N ASP A 9 20.48 -51.73 7.45
CA ASP A 9 19.85 -50.76 6.56
C ASP A 9 18.77 -49.88 7.22
N GLY A 10 19.02 -48.58 7.22
CA GLY A 10 18.05 -47.53 7.49
C GLY A 10 17.63 -46.82 6.21
N ALA A 11 17.14 -47.57 5.21
CA ALA A 11 16.66 -47.03 3.94
C ALA A 11 15.37 -46.22 4.14
N ASN A 12 15.49 -45.04 4.74
CA ASN A 12 14.41 -44.10 4.94
C ASN A 12 14.09 -43.40 3.62
N LYS A 13 13.56 -44.18 2.67
CA LYS A 13 12.69 -43.67 1.60
C LYS A 13 11.44 -43.11 2.27
N GLY A 14 11.60 -41.91 2.84
CA GLY A 14 10.50 -40.99 2.99
C GLY A 14 10.01 -40.68 1.59
N SER A 15 9.08 -41.50 1.10
CA SER A 15 8.21 -41.15 0.01
C SER A 15 7.61 -39.81 0.39
N ALA A 16 8.04 -38.75 -0.29
CA ALA A 16 7.32 -37.51 -0.27
C ALA A 16 5.93 -37.85 -0.79
N GLU A 17 4.99 -38.01 0.14
CA GLU A 17 3.58 -38.12 -0.18
C GLU A 17 3.29 -36.90 -1.03
N LYS A 18 3.06 -37.12 -2.33
CA LYS A 18 2.47 -36.08 -3.17
C LYS A 18 1.22 -35.65 -2.40
N PRO A 19 1.08 -34.36 -2.02
CA PRO A 19 -0.13 -33.93 -1.34
C PRO A 19 -1.27 -34.38 -2.23
N THR A 20 -2.16 -35.22 -1.69
CA THR A 20 -3.30 -35.75 -2.43
C THR A 20 -4.19 -34.56 -2.72
N SER A 21 -3.99 -33.97 -3.88
CA SER A 21 -4.78 -32.87 -4.37
C SER A 21 -6.19 -33.40 -4.57
N ASN A 22 -7.06 -33.10 -3.60
CA ASN A 22 -8.49 -32.95 -3.87
C ASN A 22 -8.63 -31.77 -4.84
N SER A 23 -8.27 -32.01 -6.10
CA SER A 23 -8.48 -31.10 -7.21
C SER A 23 -9.96 -31.14 -7.51
N MET A 24 -10.71 -30.26 -6.85
CA MET A 24 -12.14 -30.10 -7.14
C MET A 24 -12.32 -29.87 -8.64
N THR A 25 -13.28 -30.55 -9.25
CA THR A 25 -13.53 -30.41 -10.70
C THR A 25 -14.08 -29.02 -11.02
N GLU A 26 -14.12 -28.65 -12.30
CA GLU A 26 -14.71 -27.35 -12.71
C GLU A 26 -16.19 -27.28 -12.28
N GLU A 27 -16.93 -28.38 -12.39
CA GLU A 27 -18.32 -28.50 -11.95
C GLU A 27 -18.45 -28.29 -10.44
N GLU A 28 -17.66 -28.98 -9.62
CA GLU A 28 -17.67 -28.85 -8.16
C GLU A 28 -17.30 -27.43 -7.70
N LEU A 29 -16.36 -26.78 -8.39
CA LEU A 29 -15.99 -25.38 -8.12
C LEU A 29 -17.12 -24.41 -8.48
N LEU A 30 -17.85 -24.66 -9.57
CA LEU A 30 -19.00 -23.85 -10.00
C LEU A 30 -20.25 -24.07 -9.14
N GLU A 31 -20.28 -25.13 -8.32
CA GLU A 31 -21.30 -25.36 -7.28
C GLU A 31 -20.93 -24.75 -5.92
N ASP A 32 -19.67 -24.35 -5.69
CA ASP A 32 -19.26 -23.71 -4.44
C ASP A 32 -19.93 -22.35 -4.26
N ARG A 33 -20.87 -22.30 -3.29
CA ARG A 33 -21.63 -21.10 -2.94
C ARG A 33 -20.73 -19.91 -2.58
N SER A 34 -19.53 -20.15 -2.03
CA SER A 34 -18.64 -19.07 -1.61
C SER A 34 -17.84 -18.45 -2.75
N LEU A 35 -17.52 -19.22 -3.80
CA LEU A 35 -17.03 -18.71 -5.08
C LEU A 35 -18.13 -17.90 -5.78
N LEU A 36 -19.34 -18.47 -5.94
CA LEU A 36 -20.45 -17.78 -6.59
C LEU A 36 -20.80 -16.45 -5.89
N ASN A 37 -20.88 -16.43 -4.55
CA ASN A 37 -21.07 -15.20 -3.79
C ASN A 37 -19.95 -14.16 -4.03
N THR A 38 -18.70 -14.61 -4.20
CA THR A 38 -17.55 -13.73 -4.52
C THR A 38 -17.67 -13.13 -5.92
N CYS A 39 -18.20 -13.89 -6.88
CA CYS A 39 -18.50 -13.45 -8.24
C CYS A 39 -19.78 -12.59 -8.36
N GLY A 40 -20.52 -12.39 -7.26
CA GLY A 40 -21.80 -11.69 -7.27
C GLY A 40 -22.93 -12.50 -7.90
N SER A 41 -22.93 -13.82 -7.67
CA SER A 41 -23.86 -14.82 -8.19
C SER A 41 -23.83 -15.05 -9.71
N SER A 42 -22.91 -14.41 -10.45
CA SER A 42 -22.67 -14.73 -11.86
C SER A 42 -21.82 -16.00 -11.98
N ARG A 43 -22.37 -17.03 -12.63
CA ARG A 43 -21.63 -18.25 -13.00
C ARG A 43 -20.58 -17.95 -14.08
N ASP A 44 -20.86 -17.02 -15.00
CA ASP A 44 -19.96 -16.66 -16.09
C ASP A 44 -18.65 -16.03 -15.58
N VAL A 45 -18.73 -15.14 -14.58
CA VAL A 45 -17.55 -14.57 -13.91
C VAL A 45 -16.74 -15.65 -13.18
N ALA A 46 -17.41 -16.66 -12.61
CA ALA A 46 -16.71 -17.81 -11.98
C ALA A 46 -15.97 -18.66 -13.03
N VAL A 47 -16.62 -18.99 -14.16
CA VAL A 47 -16.00 -19.70 -15.30
C VAL A 47 -14.82 -18.90 -15.86
N GLN A 48 -14.97 -17.59 -16.06
CA GLN A 48 -13.89 -16.72 -16.53
C GLN A 48 -12.70 -16.72 -15.55
N ALA A 49 -12.97 -16.60 -14.25
CA ALA A 49 -11.93 -16.63 -13.21
C ALA A 49 -11.19 -17.99 -13.12
N ILE A 50 -11.89 -19.11 -13.34
CA ILE A 50 -11.28 -20.46 -13.44
C ILE A 50 -10.34 -20.51 -14.66
N ARG A 51 -10.82 -20.13 -15.84
CA ARG A 51 -10.02 -20.12 -17.08
C ARG A 51 -8.80 -19.21 -17.00
N ILE A 52 -8.94 -18.03 -16.39
CA ILE A 52 -7.84 -17.11 -16.13
C ILE A 52 -6.81 -17.75 -15.19
N LEU A 53 -7.25 -18.34 -14.07
CA LEU A 53 -6.35 -18.99 -13.11
C LEU A 53 -5.59 -20.14 -13.76
N ASP A 54 -6.27 -21.01 -14.52
CA ASP A 54 -5.63 -22.19 -15.10
C ASP A 54 -4.67 -21.81 -16.25
N LYS A 55 -5.00 -20.79 -17.05
CA LYS A 55 -4.07 -20.17 -18.00
C LYS A 55 -2.86 -19.53 -17.29
N ALA A 56 -3.07 -18.89 -16.14
CA ALA A 56 -2.00 -18.24 -15.38
C ALA A 56 -1.08 -19.26 -14.70
N LEU A 57 -1.61 -20.39 -14.22
CA LEU A 57 -0.83 -21.51 -13.67
C LEU A 57 -0.02 -22.21 -14.77
N ALA A 58 -0.61 -22.43 -15.94
CA ALA A 58 0.07 -23.07 -17.07
C ALA A 58 1.21 -22.21 -17.67
N SER A 59 1.06 -20.88 -17.67
CA SER A 59 2.04 -19.95 -18.23
C SER A 59 3.01 -19.34 -17.21
N GLY A 60 2.71 -19.46 -15.91
CA GLY A 60 3.41 -18.73 -14.84
C GLY A 60 3.20 -17.21 -14.90
N ARG A 61 2.14 -16.72 -15.58
CA ARG A 61 1.84 -15.30 -15.78
C ARG A 61 0.35 -15.01 -15.64
N LEU A 62 -0.02 -14.13 -14.71
CA LEU A 62 -1.40 -13.64 -14.63
C LEU A 62 -1.55 -12.41 -15.53
N ASP A 63 -2.19 -12.60 -16.68
CA ASP A 63 -2.54 -11.51 -17.59
C ASP A 63 -4.05 -11.25 -17.56
N LEU A 64 -4.42 -10.04 -17.18
CA LEU A 64 -5.77 -9.48 -17.19
C LEU A 64 -5.85 -8.23 -18.08
N SER A 65 -4.82 -7.94 -18.88
CA SER A 65 -4.77 -6.71 -19.68
C SER A 65 -5.66 -6.76 -20.92
N GLY A 66 -6.16 -5.58 -21.33
CA GLY A 66 -6.99 -5.44 -22.53
C GLY A 66 -8.42 -5.97 -22.42
N GLU A 67 -8.84 -6.50 -21.27
CA GLU A 67 -10.21 -6.94 -20.99
C GLU A 67 -11.18 -5.76 -20.69
N ASP A 68 -10.67 -4.52 -20.61
CA ASP A 68 -11.38 -3.29 -20.25
C ASP A 68 -12.35 -3.45 -19.06
N MET A 69 -11.96 -4.26 -18.06
CA MET A 69 -12.86 -4.62 -16.96
C MET A 69 -13.22 -3.39 -16.12
N PRO A 70 -14.51 -3.16 -15.83
CA PRO A 70 -14.89 -2.15 -14.87
C PRO A 70 -14.36 -2.51 -13.47
N GLU A 71 -14.10 -1.48 -12.67
CA GLU A 71 -13.44 -1.57 -11.35
C GLU A 71 -14.01 -2.70 -10.46
N ASP A 72 -15.34 -2.77 -10.35
CA ASP A 72 -16.03 -3.79 -9.55
C ASP A 72 -15.91 -5.22 -10.13
N ALA A 73 -15.76 -5.38 -11.45
CA ALA A 73 -15.54 -6.69 -12.08
C ALA A 73 -14.10 -7.17 -11.84
N LEU A 74 -13.10 -6.32 -12.06
CA LEU A 74 -11.71 -6.66 -11.76
C LEU A 74 -11.52 -7.07 -10.29
N VAL A 75 -12.11 -6.33 -9.36
CA VAL A 75 -12.07 -6.66 -7.92
C VAL A 75 -12.73 -8.01 -7.61
N ARG A 76 -13.84 -8.37 -8.30
CA ARG A 76 -14.45 -9.70 -8.18
C ARG A 76 -13.56 -10.79 -8.75
N THR A 77 -12.99 -10.59 -9.95
CA THR A 77 -12.08 -11.54 -10.59
C THR A 77 -10.85 -11.83 -9.73
N ILE A 78 -10.19 -10.80 -9.18
CA ILE A 78 -9.03 -10.97 -8.28
C ILE A 78 -9.41 -11.71 -7.00
N LYS A 79 -10.56 -11.41 -6.39
CA LYS A 79 -11.07 -12.13 -5.21
C LYS A 79 -11.45 -13.58 -5.53
N ALA A 80 -12.05 -13.82 -6.68
CA ALA A 80 -12.42 -15.15 -7.17
C ALA A 80 -11.16 -15.99 -7.42
N ILE A 81 -10.12 -15.45 -8.06
CA ILE A 81 -8.81 -16.09 -8.22
C ILE A 81 -8.23 -16.49 -6.85
N GLY A 82 -8.18 -15.55 -5.89
CA GLY A 82 -7.72 -15.85 -4.53
C GLY A 82 -8.51 -16.97 -3.84
N LYS A 83 -9.85 -16.95 -4.00
CA LYS A 83 -10.74 -17.98 -3.45
C LYS A 83 -10.55 -19.34 -4.13
N LEU A 84 -10.41 -19.38 -5.46
CA LEU A 84 -10.07 -20.58 -6.23
C LEU A 84 -8.72 -21.15 -5.81
N GLY A 85 -7.73 -20.31 -5.50
CA GLY A 85 -6.46 -20.74 -4.93
C GLY A 85 -6.61 -21.47 -3.60
N SER A 86 -7.51 -21.03 -2.73
CA SER A 86 -7.84 -21.77 -1.50
C SER A 86 -8.61 -23.07 -1.78
N LEU A 87 -9.56 -23.08 -2.71
CA LEU A 87 -10.37 -24.26 -3.05
C LEU A 87 -9.54 -25.36 -3.75
N LYS A 88 -8.68 -25.00 -4.71
CA LYS A 88 -7.75 -25.92 -5.38
C LYS A 88 -6.53 -26.30 -4.53
N GLY A 89 -6.47 -25.90 -3.25
CA GLY A 89 -5.36 -26.20 -2.35
C GLY A 89 -4.02 -25.54 -2.68
N LEU A 90 -4.00 -24.58 -3.62
CA LEU A 90 -2.82 -23.85 -4.06
C LEU A 90 -2.33 -22.82 -3.03
N LEU A 91 -3.24 -22.37 -2.16
CA LEU A 91 -2.96 -21.44 -1.06
C LEU A 91 -3.20 -22.10 0.31
N PRO A 92 -2.44 -23.14 0.70
CA PRO A 92 -2.68 -23.91 1.93
C PRO A 92 -2.31 -23.15 3.21
N ALA A 93 -1.52 -22.08 3.13
CA ALA A 93 -1.07 -21.28 4.26
C ALA A 93 -1.35 -19.80 4.04
N ARG A 94 -1.48 -19.02 5.12
CA ARG A 94 -1.64 -17.55 5.01
C ARG A 94 -0.44 -16.86 4.32
N THR A 95 0.70 -17.54 4.24
CA THR A 95 1.95 -17.08 3.61
C THR A 95 2.26 -17.75 2.27
N SER A 96 1.42 -18.67 1.78
CA SER A 96 1.58 -19.21 0.42
C SER A 96 1.12 -18.20 -0.62
N ALA A 97 1.75 -18.24 -1.79
CA ALA A 97 1.48 -17.38 -2.92
C ALA A 97 1.33 -18.24 -4.18
N PHE A 98 0.63 -17.72 -5.20
CA PHE A 98 0.60 -18.33 -6.52
C PHE A 98 1.97 -18.23 -7.20
N PRO A 99 2.41 -19.27 -7.94
CA PRO A 99 3.69 -19.29 -8.66
C PRO A 99 3.65 -18.45 -9.96
N PHE A 100 3.02 -17.28 -9.92
CA PHE A 100 3.03 -16.33 -11.03
C PHE A 100 4.30 -15.48 -10.94
N SER A 101 5.13 -15.48 -11.98
CA SER A 101 6.32 -14.64 -12.11
C SER A 101 6.00 -13.23 -12.64
N ASP A 102 4.98 -13.14 -13.49
CA ASP A 102 4.52 -11.90 -14.13
C ASP A 102 3.05 -11.65 -13.77
N VAL A 103 2.70 -10.40 -13.47
CA VAL A 103 1.32 -9.95 -13.27
C VAL A 103 1.08 -8.68 -14.08
N ASN A 104 0.22 -8.79 -15.09
CA ASN A 104 -0.16 -7.71 -15.97
C ASN A 104 -1.65 -7.38 -15.82
N LEU A 105 -1.96 -6.19 -15.32
CA LEU A 105 -3.33 -5.68 -15.13
C LEU A 105 -3.61 -4.44 -15.99
N SER A 106 -2.74 -4.16 -16.97
CA SER A 106 -2.73 -2.93 -17.76
C SER A 106 -4.04 -2.69 -18.53
N GLY A 107 -4.40 -1.43 -18.74
CA GLY A 107 -5.65 -1.01 -19.39
C GLY A 107 -6.87 -0.99 -18.46
N ASN A 108 -6.92 -1.87 -17.44
CA ASN A 108 -8.03 -1.86 -16.49
C ASN A 108 -7.99 -0.61 -15.60
N SER A 109 -9.07 0.17 -15.61
CA SER A 109 -9.19 1.39 -14.80
C SER A 109 -9.34 1.04 -13.32
N LEU A 110 -8.26 1.24 -12.54
CA LEU A 110 -8.26 1.07 -11.09
C LEU A 110 -8.86 2.28 -10.34
N LEU A 111 -9.10 3.39 -11.05
CA LEU A 111 -9.67 4.62 -10.50
C LEU A 111 -10.70 5.22 -11.46
N THR A 112 -11.96 4.83 -11.30
CA THR A 112 -13.05 5.40 -12.11
C THR A 112 -13.35 6.83 -11.66
N SER A 113 -12.95 7.82 -12.47
CA SER A 113 -13.28 9.23 -12.23
C SER A 113 -14.69 9.55 -12.76
N VAL A 114 -15.69 9.56 -11.87
CA VAL A 114 -17.06 9.98 -12.22
C VAL A 114 -17.10 11.50 -12.49
N PRO A 115 -17.44 11.95 -13.72
CA PRO A 115 -17.52 13.37 -14.02
C PRO A 115 -18.75 14.00 -13.32
N GLY A 116 -18.55 15.12 -12.63
CA GLY A 116 -19.65 15.93 -12.07
C GLY A 116 -20.07 15.63 -10.62
N GLU A 117 -19.46 14.68 -9.92
CA GLU A 117 -19.73 14.49 -8.50
C GLU A 117 -19.27 15.69 -7.64
N ALA A 118 -20.13 16.15 -6.74
CA ALA A 118 -19.80 17.22 -5.80
C ALA A 118 -18.67 16.79 -4.85
N MET A 119 -17.76 17.72 -4.51
CA MET A 119 -16.53 17.49 -3.73
C MET A 119 -16.70 16.74 -2.38
N ALA A 120 -17.91 16.67 -1.82
CA ALA A 120 -18.21 15.87 -0.63
C ALA A 120 -18.30 14.36 -0.94
N VAL A 121 -18.92 13.98 -2.06
CA VAL A 121 -18.99 12.58 -2.55
C VAL A 121 -17.62 12.10 -3.04
N VAL A 122 -16.81 13.02 -3.57
CA VAL A 122 -15.41 12.76 -3.92
C VAL A 122 -14.60 12.25 -2.72
N LYS A 123 -14.88 12.69 -1.48
CA LYS A 123 -14.16 12.23 -0.27
C LYS A 123 -14.56 10.83 0.21
N SER A 124 -15.82 10.43 0.07
CA SER A 124 -16.23 9.04 0.39
C SER A 124 -15.78 8.07 -0.71
N SER A 125 -15.86 8.48 -1.99
CA SER A 125 -15.33 7.70 -3.10
C SER A 125 -13.80 7.59 -3.07
N LEU A 126 -13.06 8.61 -2.63
CA LEU A 126 -11.60 8.58 -2.44
C LEU A 126 -11.13 7.38 -1.60
N LYS A 127 -11.85 7.07 -0.51
CA LYS A 127 -11.53 5.91 0.34
C LYS A 127 -11.79 4.59 -0.39
N ARG A 128 -12.96 4.43 -1.03
CA ARG A 128 -13.28 3.22 -1.83
C ARG A 128 -12.31 3.02 -3.01
N ARG A 129 -11.93 4.11 -3.68
CA ARG A 129 -10.96 4.16 -4.79
C ARG A 129 -9.57 3.70 -4.33
N ALA A 130 -9.11 4.19 -3.17
CA ALA A 130 -7.88 3.70 -2.56
C ALA A 130 -7.97 2.22 -2.15
N GLU A 131 -9.13 1.76 -1.65
CA GLU A 131 -9.35 0.35 -1.31
C GLU A 131 -9.19 -0.58 -2.53
N THR A 132 -9.62 -0.17 -3.74
CA THR A 132 -9.39 -0.95 -4.97
C THR A 132 -7.89 -1.07 -5.30
N VAL A 133 -7.16 0.04 -5.33
CA VAL A 133 -5.70 0.04 -5.59
C VAL A 133 -4.97 -0.78 -4.51
N GLN A 134 -5.37 -0.62 -3.23
CA GLN A 134 -4.84 -1.38 -2.11
C GLN A 134 -5.08 -2.89 -2.26
N LEU A 135 -6.27 -3.32 -2.69
CA LEU A 135 -6.58 -4.74 -2.94
C LEU A 135 -5.69 -5.32 -4.05
N VAL A 136 -5.51 -4.59 -5.16
CA VAL A 136 -4.64 -4.99 -6.26
C VAL A 136 -3.18 -5.10 -5.81
N VAL A 137 -2.66 -4.06 -5.17
CA VAL A 137 -1.28 -4.02 -4.67
C VAL A 137 -1.06 -5.09 -3.61
N GLN A 138 -2.02 -5.33 -2.71
CA GLN A 138 -1.95 -6.40 -1.71
C GLN A 138 -1.97 -7.79 -2.35
N PHE A 139 -2.83 -8.03 -3.34
CA PHE A 139 -2.87 -9.30 -4.07
C PHE A 139 -1.51 -9.59 -4.73
N VAL A 140 -0.95 -8.64 -5.48
CA VAL A 140 0.38 -8.81 -6.09
C VAL A 140 1.45 -9.07 -5.01
N ARG A 141 1.48 -8.26 -3.94
CA ARG A 141 2.54 -8.31 -2.92
C ARG A 141 2.46 -9.46 -1.92
N VAL A 142 1.29 -10.10 -1.76
CA VAL A 142 1.07 -11.13 -0.72
C VAL A 142 0.62 -12.46 -1.31
N SER A 143 -0.13 -12.44 -2.41
CA SER A 143 -0.72 -13.64 -3.02
C SER A 143 0.01 -14.12 -4.27
N THR A 144 1.07 -13.45 -4.74
CA THR A 144 1.81 -13.86 -5.95
C THR A 144 3.33 -13.89 -5.78
N GLU A 145 3.97 -14.81 -6.49
CA GLU A 145 5.43 -14.90 -6.61
C GLU A 145 6.03 -13.87 -7.58
N ALA A 146 5.25 -12.91 -8.05
CA ALA A 146 5.64 -11.96 -9.10
C ALA A 146 6.91 -11.17 -8.80
N ASP A 147 7.80 -11.12 -9.78
CA ASP A 147 8.92 -10.19 -9.86
C ASP A 147 8.79 -9.19 -11.03
N LYS A 148 7.87 -9.45 -11.97
CA LYS A 148 7.43 -8.52 -13.01
C LYS A 148 5.99 -8.09 -12.76
N ILE A 149 5.73 -6.78 -12.79
CA ILE A 149 4.42 -6.19 -12.48
C ILE A 149 4.12 -5.07 -13.48
N LYS A 150 2.97 -5.14 -14.15
CA LYS A 150 2.52 -4.12 -15.11
C LYS A 150 1.14 -3.60 -14.76
N LEU A 151 1.07 -2.32 -14.41
CA LEU A 151 -0.15 -1.56 -14.14
C LEU A 151 -0.23 -0.37 -15.10
N GLU A 152 -0.08 -0.61 -16.41
CA GLU A 152 -0.03 0.49 -17.39
C GLU A 152 -1.42 1.04 -17.71
N ASP A 153 -1.52 2.36 -17.88
CA ASP A 153 -2.74 3.11 -18.19
C ASP A 153 -3.93 2.85 -17.21
N CYS A 154 -3.66 2.26 -16.05
CA CYS A 154 -4.61 1.95 -14.96
C CYS A 154 -5.23 3.17 -14.25
N SER A 155 -4.99 4.38 -14.76
CA SER A 155 -5.48 5.66 -14.23
C SER A 155 -5.10 5.99 -12.78
N LEU A 156 -3.94 5.50 -12.29
CA LEU A 156 -3.43 5.64 -10.91
C LEU A 156 -3.05 7.08 -10.47
N GLN A 157 -3.68 8.12 -11.02
CA GLN A 157 -3.39 9.51 -10.72
C GLN A 157 -3.75 9.86 -9.27
N GLY A 158 -2.74 10.21 -8.46
CA GLY A 158 -2.94 10.82 -7.13
C GLY A 158 -3.78 12.11 -7.23
N LEU A 159 -4.68 12.29 -6.28
CA LEU A 159 -5.75 13.29 -6.32
C LEU A 159 -5.47 14.55 -5.50
N THR A 160 -4.55 14.49 -4.53
CA THR A 160 -4.21 15.68 -3.71
C THR A 160 -2.76 16.14 -3.82
N HIS A 161 -1.87 15.31 -4.38
CA HIS A 161 -0.40 15.51 -4.35
C HIS A 161 0.22 15.59 -2.93
N ASP A 162 -0.57 15.39 -1.88
CA ASP A 162 -0.11 15.40 -0.49
C ASP A 162 0.68 14.12 -0.12
N LYS A 163 1.25 14.09 1.09
CA LYS A 163 1.91 12.90 1.65
C LYS A 163 0.92 11.83 2.13
N ASP A 164 -0.32 12.22 2.36
CA ASP A 164 -1.41 11.36 2.84
C ASP A 164 -2.31 10.83 1.70
N ASP A 165 -1.88 10.99 0.43
CA ASP A 165 -2.57 10.41 -0.72
C ASP A 165 -2.42 8.88 -0.70
N LEU A 166 -3.51 8.18 -0.38
CA LEU A 166 -3.53 6.73 -0.20
C LEU A 166 -3.15 5.98 -1.49
N VAL A 167 -3.54 6.48 -2.67
CA VAL A 167 -3.20 5.84 -3.96
C VAL A 167 -1.68 5.86 -4.15
N GLU A 168 -1.06 7.00 -3.88
CA GLU A 168 0.39 7.14 -3.93
C GLU A 168 1.08 6.20 -2.92
N GLN A 169 0.55 6.07 -1.69
CA GLN A 169 1.12 5.16 -0.70
C GLN A 169 1.07 3.69 -1.14
N GLU A 170 0.02 3.23 -1.81
CA GLU A 170 -0.04 1.86 -2.34
C GLU A 170 0.90 1.67 -3.54
N VAL A 171 0.98 2.63 -4.47
CA VAL A 171 1.94 2.59 -5.58
C VAL A 171 3.39 2.57 -5.07
N ILE A 172 3.71 3.36 -4.05
CA ILE A 172 5.02 3.33 -3.38
C ILE A 172 5.29 1.98 -2.70
N ARG A 173 4.28 1.31 -2.15
CA ARG A 173 4.44 -0.05 -1.57
C ARG A 173 4.77 -1.09 -2.62
N LEU A 174 4.35 -0.91 -3.87
CA LEU A 174 4.62 -1.85 -4.97
C LEU A 174 6.12 -1.94 -5.33
N VAL A 175 6.82 -0.80 -5.31
CA VAL A 175 8.27 -0.72 -5.62
C VAL A 175 9.18 -1.04 -4.43
N LYS A 176 8.59 -1.16 -3.23
CA LYS A 176 9.28 -1.58 -1.99
C LYS A 176 9.34 -3.10 -1.87
N LYS A 177 10.14 -3.59 -0.91
CA LYS A 177 10.23 -5.02 -0.58
C LYS A 177 8.85 -5.59 -0.17
N PHE A 178 8.57 -6.84 -0.52
CA PHE A 178 7.34 -7.54 -0.13
C PHE A 178 7.57 -9.02 0.19
N GLY A 179 6.58 -9.68 0.81
CA GLY A 179 6.76 -10.97 1.49
C GLY A 179 7.26 -10.83 2.94
N ALA A 180 7.31 -11.94 3.68
CA ALA A 180 7.65 -11.96 5.10
C ALA A 180 8.84 -12.89 5.41
N GLY A 181 9.71 -12.49 6.32
CA GLY A 181 10.87 -13.28 6.74
C GLY A 181 11.81 -13.62 5.58
N LYS A 182 12.22 -14.88 5.46
CA LYS A 182 13.13 -15.35 4.40
C LYS A 182 12.49 -15.37 3.00
N GLN A 183 11.16 -15.32 2.89
CA GLN A 183 10.43 -15.28 1.61
C GLN A 183 10.16 -13.85 1.14
N SER A 184 10.97 -12.89 1.59
CA SER A 184 10.80 -11.48 1.28
C SER A 184 11.73 -11.04 0.14
N LYS A 185 11.16 -10.45 -0.89
CA LYS A 185 11.76 -10.25 -2.21
C LYS A 185 11.53 -8.84 -2.74
N PHE A 186 12.26 -8.50 -3.79
CA PHE A 186 12.12 -7.27 -4.55
C PHE A 186 11.57 -7.58 -5.95
N ALA A 187 10.70 -6.71 -6.48
CA ALA A 187 10.37 -6.74 -7.91
C ALA A 187 11.63 -6.43 -8.75
N ARG A 188 11.74 -7.07 -9.91
CA ARG A 188 12.74 -6.78 -10.95
C ARG A 188 12.22 -5.77 -11.96
N GLU A 189 10.94 -5.84 -12.31
CA GLU A 189 10.31 -4.98 -13.32
C GLU A 189 8.99 -4.45 -12.75
N VAL A 190 8.82 -3.13 -12.73
CA VAL A 190 7.57 -2.47 -12.36
C VAL A 190 7.22 -1.45 -13.43
N SER A 191 6.21 -1.73 -14.23
CA SER A 191 5.68 -0.81 -15.23
C SER A 191 4.46 -0.07 -14.71
N LEU A 192 4.57 1.26 -14.65
CA LEU A 192 3.52 2.20 -14.26
C LEU A 192 3.28 3.21 -15.40
N ALA A 193 3.53 2.81 -16.64
CA ALA A 193 3.38 3.67 -17.81
C ALA A 193 1.94 4.21 -17.92
N GLY A 194 1.76 5.39 -18.51
CA GLY A 194 0.43 5.91 -18.86
C GLY A 194 -0.46 6.42 -17.71
N ASN A 195 -0.07 6.22 -16.44
CA ASN A 195 -0.86 6.57 -15.24
C ASN A 195 -0.99 8.07 -14.92
N ARG A 196 -0.54 8.95 -15.83
CA ARG A 196 -0.67 10.42 -15.73
C ARG A 196 0.05 11.02 -14.52
N PHE A 197 1.06 10.34 -13.97
CA PHE A 197 1.85 10.83 -12.84
C PHE A 197 2.53 12.16 -13.14
N GLY A 198 2.62 13.03 -12.12
CA GLY A 198 3.42 14.25 -12.17
C GLY A 198 4.82 14.06 -11.60
N GLN A 199 5.71 15.03 -11.87
CA GLN A 199 7.11 15.08 -11.43
C GLN A 199 7.32 14.71 -9.95
N GLU A 200 6.57 15.31 -9.01
CA GLU A 200 6.77 15.06 -7.57
C GLU A 200 6.28 13.68 -7.11
N PHE A 201 5.35 13.05 -7.82
CA PHE A 201 4.94 11.67 -7.53
C PHE A 201 5.98 10.69 -8.09
N ALA A 202 6.45 10.92 -9.33
CA ALA A 202 7.53 10.14 -9.92
C ALA A 202 8.81 10.19 -9.06
N ARG A 203 9.21 11.39 -8.59
CA ARG A 203 10.32 11.58 -7.64
C ARG A 203 10.13 10.70 -6.40
N ARG A 204 8.97 10.77 -5.74
CA ARG A 204 8.67 10.00 -4.51
C ARG A 204 8.68 8.47 -4.74
N ILE A 205 8.23 7.99 -5.90
CA ILE A 205 8.35 6.56 -6.26
C ILE A 205 9.82 6.14 -6.37
N ILE A 206 10.65 6.91 -7.08
CA ILE A 206 12.09 6.62 -7.29
C ILE A 206 12.83 6.67 -5.95
N GLU A 207 12.64 7.73 -5.16
CA GLU A 207 13.27 7.87 -3.83
C GLU A 207 12.89 6.69 -2.92
N ALA A 208 11.61 6.31 -2.89
CA ALA A 208 11.14 5.22 -2.03
C ALA A 208 11.69 3.86 -2.46
N ALA A 209 11.77 3.59 -3.77
CA ALA A 209 12.40 2.39 -4.30
C ALA A 209 13.90 2.34 -3.99
N TYR A 210 14.61 3.47 -4.14
CA TYR A 210 16.05 3.56 -3.90
C TYR A 210 16.39 3.37 -2.41
N TRP A 211 15.70 4.07 -1.51
CA TRP A 211 16.00 4.00 -0.08
C TRP A 211 15.60 2.69 0.58
N GLU A 212 14.56 2.00 0.09
CA GLU A 212 14.21 0.65 0.55
C GLU A 212 15.33 -0.36 0.26
N ARG A 213 15.96 -0.21 -0.91
CA ARG A 213 17.02 -1.07 -1.44
C ARG A 213 18.38 -0.73 -0.82
N ASN A 214 18.83 0.53 -0.92
CA ASN A 214 20.14 0.97 -0.44
C ASN A 214 20.34 0.79 1.07
N ARG A 215 19.25 0.74 1.86
CA ARG A 215 19.28 0.49 3.31
C ARG A 215 19.05 -0.99 3.68
N HIS A 216 18.87 -1.87 2.70
CA HIS A 216 18.63 -3.28 2.94
C HIS A 216 19.91 -3.99 3.41
N PRO A 217 19.85 -4.96 4.35
CA PRO A 217 21.01 -5.74 4.75
C PRO A 217 21.70 -6.45 3.57
N ASP A 218 20.89 -7.07 2.71
CA ASP A 218 21.35 -7.84 1.55
C ASP A 218 21.58 -6.96 0.29
N LYS A 219 21.95 -5.67 0.47
CA LYS A 219 22.00 -4.67 -0.62
C LYS A 219 22.93 -5.03 -1.78
N ASP A 220 23.94 -5.84 -1.54
CA ASP A 220 24.98 -6.16 -2.53
C ASP A 220 24.53 -7.28 -3.50
N ASP A 221 23.53 -8.10 -3.12
CA ASP A 221 22.95 -9.21 -3.92
C ASP A 221 21.55 -8.88 -4.49
N MET A 222 21.09 -7.62 -4.42
CA MET A 222 19.76 -7.25 -4.89
C MET A 222 19.67 -7.18 -6.42
N PRO A 223 18.54 -7.62 -7.02
CA PRO A 223 18.31 -7.38 -8.43
C PRO A 223 18.04 -5.90 -8.70
N THR A 224 18.67 -5.35 -9.75
CA THR A 224 18.35 -4.04 -10.32
C THR A 224 16.86 -3.91 -10.62
N LEU A 225 16.26 -2.77 -10.27
CA LEU A 225 14.87 -2.47 -10.61
C LEU A 225 14.78 -1.79 -11.96
N GLN A 226 14.03 -2.38 -12.90
CA GLN A 226 13.53 -1.71 -14.09
C GLN A 226 12.20 -1.03 -13.75
N LEU A 227 12.19 0.29 -13.71
CA LEU A 227 11.01 1.11 -13.37
C LEU A 227 10.56 1.88 -14.61
N ASN A 228 9.47 1.43 -15.24
CA ASN A 228 8.91 2.11 -16.40
C ASN A 228 7.88 3.17 -15.99
N LEU A 229 8.21 4.44 -16.25
CA LEU A 229 7.39 5.62 -16.03
C LEU A 229 7.05 6.33 -17.36
N SER A 230 7.13 5.64 -18.50
CA SER A 230 6.78 6.18 -19.81
C SER A 230 5.31 6.60 -19.91
N ARG A 231 4.94 7.39 -20.92
CA ARG A 231 3.54 7.84 -21.16
C ARG A 231 2.87 8.60 -19.99
N ASN A 232 3.62 9.00 -18.96
CA ASN A 232 3.14 9.79 -17.82
C ASN A 232 3.17 11.31 -18.13
N ARG A 233 2.89 12.17 -17.14
CA ARG A 233 2.82 13.64 -17.28
C ARG A 233 3.99 14.32 -16.56
N ILE A 234 5.19 13.76 -16.75
CA ILE A 234 6.41 14.19 -16.06
C ILE A 234 7.10 15.27 -16.89
N ARG A 235 7.17 16.49 -16.34
CA ARG A 235 7.95 17.58 -16.92
C ARG A 235 9.42 17.41 -16.57
N ASP A 236 10.27 17.71 -17.54
CA ASP A 236 11.74 17.69 -17.44
C ASP A 236 12.30 16.45 -16.70
N PRO A 237 12.10 15.21 -17.22
CA PRO A 237 12.56 14.01 -16.53
C PRO A 237 14.06 14.00 -16.21
N SER A 238 14.90 14.56 -17.09
CA SER A 238 16.34 14.73 -16.88
C SER A 238 16.65 15.52 -15.61
N LYS A 239 15.89 16.59 -15.33
CA LYS A 239 16.06 17.41 -14.11
C LYS A 239 15.79 16.60 -12.83
N ILE A 240 14.86 15.65 -12.88
CA ILE A 240 14.60 14.73 -11.74
C ILE A 240 15.83 13.84 -11.52
N ILE A 241 16.36 13.24 -12.59
CA ILE A 241 17.56 12.40 -12.54
C ILE A 241 18.76 13.18 -12.01
N ASP A 242 18.99 14.40 -12.50
CA ASP A 242 20.11 15.24 -12.07
C ASP A 242 19.99 15.62 -10.58
N GLU A 243 18.79 16.04 -10.14
CA GLU A 243 18.56 16.38 -8.72
C GLU A 243 18.77 15.19 -7.77
N LEU A 244 18.40 13.97 -8.21
CA LEU A 244 18.59 12.73 -7.45
C LEU A 244 20.06 12.24 -7.50
N LYS A 245 20.72 12.30 -8.66
CA LYS A 245 22.14 11.94 -8.82
C LYS A 245 23.07 12.88 -8.04
N ILE A 246 22.80 14.18 -8.05
CA ILE A 246 23.57 15.19 -7.28
C ILE A 246 23.30 15.06 -5.76
N GLY A 247 22.20 14.43 -5.36
CA GLY A 247 21.85 14.29 -3.95
C GLY A 247 21.30 15.57 -3.32
N LYS A 248 20.58 16.39 -4.11
CA LYS A 248 19.86 17.58 -3.59
C LYS A 248 18.69 17.20 -2.66
N THR A 249 18.37 15.92 -2.56
CA THR A 249 17.36 15.33 -1.68
C THR A 249 17.97 14.87 -0.35
N ALA A 250 17.15 14.78 0.71
CA ALA A 250 17.58 14.61 2.10
C ALA A 250 18.29 13.28 2.47
N GLY A 251 18.70 12.46 1.49
CA GLY A 251 19.47 11.24 1.69
C GLY A 251 20.84 11.20 0.99
N GLY A 252 21.19 12.19 0.17
CA GLY A 252 22.43 12.18 -0.62
C GLY A 252 22.26 11.55 -2.02
N PRO A 253 23.37 11.35 -2.76
CA PRO A 253 23.35 10.98 -4.19
C PRO A 253 22.81 9.57 -4.43
N MET A 254 22.06 9.41 -5.52
CA MET A 254 21.43 8.14 -5.89
C MET A 254 22.09 7.48 -7.12
N ASN A 255 22.41 6.19 -7.01
CA ASN A 255 22.88 5.38 -8.13
C ASN A 255 21.70 4.95 -9.03
N LEU A 256 21.44 5.74 -10.08
CA LEU A 256 20.33 5.61 -11.03
C LEU A 256 20.86 5.65 -12.47
N ALA A 257 20.25 4.89 -13.37
CA ALA A 257 20.42 5.04 -14.82
C ALA A 257 19.07 5.29 -15.50
N VAL A 258 19.10 5.91 -16.67
CA VAL A 258 17.94 6.04 -17.57
C VAL A 258 17.96 4.88 -18.57
N ALA A 259 16.81 4.46 -19.09
CA ALA A 259 16.72 3.40 -20.10
C ALA A 259 17.56 3.68 -21.37
N SER A 260 17.80 4.96 -21.68
CA SER A 260 18.67 5.43 -22.77
C SER A 260 20.17 5.44 -22.47
N ASP A 261 20.58 5.21 -21.21
CA ASP A 261 21.99 5.17 -20.83
C ASP A 261 22.68 3.89 -21.35
N SER A 262 24.02 3.89 -21.37
CA SER A 262 24.81 2.74 -21.84
C SER A 262 24.54 1.47 -21.03
N GLU A 263 24.77 0.29 -21.63
CA GLU A 263 24.59 -0.98 -20.91
C GLU A 263 25.44 -1.11 -19.65
N ALA A 264 26.66 -0.58 -19.64
CA ALA A 264 27.51 -0.56 -18.45
C ALA A 264 26.83 0.22 -17.31
N ALA A 265 26.39 1.46 -17.58
CA ALA A 265 25.69 2.29 -16.60
C ALA A 265 24.38 1.64 -16.11
N ARG A 266 23.63 0.97 -17.00
CA ARG A 266 22.39 0.27 -16.64
C ARG A 266 22.62 -0.99 -15.79
N ARG A 267 23.79 -1.65 -15.91
CA ARG A 267 24.17 -2.82 -15.08
C ARG A 267 24.73 -2.40 -13.71
N GLU A 268 25.45 -1.28 -13.64
CA GLU A 268 25.97 -0.72 -12.38
C GLU A 268 24.88 -0.01 -11.55
N ALA A 269 23.80 0.44 -12.18
CA ALA A 269 22.69 1.11 -11.51
C ALA A 269 21.82 0.17 -10.67
N LEU A 270 21.39 0.69 -9.52
CA LEU A 270 20.45 0.01 -8.62
C LEU A 270 18.99 0.14 -9.12
N ILE A 271 18.68 1.21 -9.86
CA ILE A 271 17.41 1.41 -10.58
C ILE A 271 17.71 1.93 -12.00
N VAL A 272 17.11 1.30 -13.00
CA VAL A 272 17.02 1.78 -14.38
C VAL A 272 15.62 2.33 -14.60
N ILE A 273 15.50 3.58 -15.02
CA ILE A 273 14.21 4.29 -15.14
C ILE A 273 13.92 4.57 -16.61
N ASP A 274 12.75 4.16 -17.11
CA ASP A 274 12.27 4.59 -18.42
C ASP A 274 11.35 5.81 -18.28
N PHE A 275 11.65 6.85 -19.05
CA PHE A 275 10.89 8.10 -19.17
C PHE A 275 10.46 8.38 -20.61
N SER A 276 10.50 7.41 -21.51
CA SER A 276 10.03 7.54 -22.89
C SER A 276 8.60 8.10 -23.00
N ASP A 277 8.27 8.69 -24.15
CA ASP A 277 6.91 9.05 -24.55
C ASP A 277 6.08 9.87 -23.54
N GLN A 278 6.71 10.76 -22.75
CA GLN A 278 5.95 11.59 -21.80
C GLN A 278 4.84 12.37 -22.51
N ARG A 279 3.63 12.29 -21.95
CA ARG A 279 2.45 13.00 -22.44
C ARG A 279 2.40 14.38 -21.80
N ASP A 280 2.28 15.40 -22.62
CA ASP A 280 2.02 16.74 -22.12
C ASP A 280 0.74 16.81 -21.27
N ARG A 281 0.69 17.79 -20.38
CA ARG A 281 -0.59 18.22 -19.81
C ARG A 281 -1.39 18.87 -20.93
N SER A 282 -2.18 18.07 -21.65
CA SER A 282 -3.23 18.53 -22.57
C SER A 282 -3.89 19.76 -21.96
N ALA A 283 -3.73 20.92 -22.59
CA ALA A 283 -4.18 22.18 -22.02
C ALA A 283 -5.66 22.04 -21.65
N THR A 284 -5.98 22.25 -20.37
CA THR A 284 -7.38 22.33 -19.95
C THR A 284 -8.04 23.35 -20.87
N PRO A 285 -9.11 23.00 -21.62
CA PRO A 285 -9.69 23.90 -22.61
C PRO A 285 -9.98 25.21 -21.89
N ALA A 286 -9.40 26.30 -22.42
CA ALA A 286 -9.41 27.59 -21.75
C ALA A 286 -10.85 27.94 -21.41
N ARG A 287 -11.15 27.99 -20.10
CA ARG A 287 -12.53 28.16 -19.60
C ARG A 287 -13.05 29.47 -20.17
N ASP A 288 -13.94 29.34 -21.16
CA ASP A 288 -14.27 30.43 -22.07
C ASP A 288 -14.74 31.66 -21.28
N SER A 289 -13.86 32.66 -21.19
CA SER A 289 -14.06 33.86 -20.36
C SER A 289 -14.93 34.89 -21.08
N ARG A 290 -15.86 34.41 -21.92
CA ARG A 290 -16.93 35.18 -22.57
C ARG A 290 -18.25 34.96 -21.84
N ARG A 291 -18.35 35.50 -20.62
CA ARG A 291 -19.64 35.83 -20.02
C ARG A 291 -19.95 37.29 -20.38
N PRO A 292 -20.89 37.59 -21.30
CA PRO A 292 -21.23 38.96 -21.62
C PRO A 292 -21.80 39.66 -20.39
N ALA A 293 -21.32 40.87 -20.10
CA ALA A 293 -21.90 41.69 -19.06
C ALA A 293 -23.27 42.21 -19.51
N GLN A 294 -24.35 41.51 -19.18
CA GLN A 294 -25.70 42.04 -19.32
C GLN A 294 -25.90 43.22 -18.35
N ARG A 295 -25.63 44.41 -18.86
CA ARG A 295 -25.95 45.71 -18.28
C ARG A 295 -27.46 45.87 -18.18
N GLN A 296 -28.08 45.42 -17.09
CA GLN A 296 -29.46 45.78 -16.76
C GLN A 296 -29.51 47.16 -16.09
N GLU A 297 -29.82 48.15 -16.92
CA GLU A 297 -30.01 49.55 -16.57
C GLU A 297 -31.34 49.74 -15.82
N ARG A 298 -31.33 49.52 -14.50
CA ARG A 298 -32.50 49.80 -13.64
C ARG A 298 -32.67 51.30 -13.42
N GLN A 299 -33.58 51.87 -14.20
CA GLN A 299 -34.06 53.25 -14.05
C GLN A 299 -34.60 53.51 -12.63
N ARG A 300 -34.29 54.70 -12.09
CA ARG A 300 -34.81 55.19 -10.81
C ARG A 300 -36.05 56.07 -11.04
N PRO A 301 -37.18 55.84 -10.37
CA PRO A 301 -38.22 56.85 -10.20
C PRO A 301 -37.76 57.92 -9.21
N ARG A 302 -38.09 59.19 -9.49
CA ARG A 302 -37.98 60.30 -8.53
C ARG A 302 -39.25 60.36 -7.67
N SER A 303 -39.10 60.51 -6.36
CA SER A 303 -40.11 61.19 -5.53
C SER A 303 -39.44 61.94 -4.38
N ARG A 304 -39.84 63.20 -4.18
CA ARG A 304 -39.38 64.11 -3.12
C ARG A 304 -40.44 64.18 -2.02
N SER A 305 -40.07 63.98 -0.76
CA SER A 305 -40.63 64.65 0.43
C SER A 305 -39.87 64.15 1.67
N ARG A 306 -39.20 64.94 2.53
CA ARG A 306 -39.49 66.20 3.25
C ARG A 306 -39.87 65.89 4.72
N SER A 307 -39.09 66.44 5.67
CA SER A 307 -39.41 66.67 7.11
C SER A 307 -39.74 65.45 8.01
N GLU A 308 -39.49 65.43 9.32
CA GLU A 308 -38.68 66.29 10.22
C GLU A 308 -38.39 65.57 11.56
N ARG A 309 -37.35 66.05 12.26
CA ARG A 309 -37.16 66.13 13.73
C ARG A 309 -38.09 65.37 14.70
N ARG A 310 -37.45 64.60 15.61
CA ARG A 310 -37.57 64.68 17.10
C ARG A 310 -36.31 63.99 17.69
N LYS A 311 -35.40 64.67 18.39
CA LYS A 311 -35.39 65.26 19.77
C LYS A 311 -35.59 64.23 20.90
N GLY A 312 -34.66 64.24 21.87
CA GLY A 312 -34.63 63.39 23.08
C GLY A 312 -33.26 62.72 23.24
N GLU A 313 -32.18 63.43 23.58
CA GLU A 313 -31.75 63.88 24.93
C GLU A 313 -31.15 62.79 25.85
N ARG A 314 -29.92 63.06 26.32
CA ARG A 314 -29.35 62.75 27.66
C ARG A 314 -29.21 61.26 28.07
N SER A 315 -28.25 60.83 28.90
CA SER A 315 -26.91 61.29 29.32
C SER A 315 -26.36 60.27 30.35
N VAL A 316 -25.14 60.48 30.88
CA VAL A 316 -24.58 59.86 32.10
C VAL A 316 -23.96 58.46 31.95
N SER A 317 -22.63 58.46 31.99
CA SER A 317 -21.76 57.34 32.34
C SER A 317 -21.90 56.95 33.82
N ARG A 318 -21.81 55.64 34.14
CA ARG A 318 -21.43 55.16 35.48
C ARG A 318 -20.83 53.76 35.45
N SER A 319 -20.09 53.46 36.50
CA SER A 319 -19.00 52.47 36.53
C SER A 319 -19.30 51.27 37.45
N PHE A 320 -18.42 50.25 37.40
CA PHE A 320 -18.17 49.22 38.45
C PHE A 320 -19.22 48.14 38.77
N SER A 321 -18.87 46.88 38.47
CA SER A 321 -18.72 45.72 39.41
C SER A 321 -18.80 44.38 38.62
N ARG A 322 -17.80 43.47 38.64
CA ARG A 322 -17.40 42.50 39.69
C ARG A 322 -18.53 41.57 40.20
N ARG A 323 -18.68 40.36 39.60
CA ARG A 323 -18.74 38.99 40.25
C ARG A 323 -19.13 37.89 39.23
N ARG A 324 -18.41 36.75 39.18
CA ARG A 324 -18.76 35.38 39.67
C ARG A 324 -20.02 34.75 39.01
N SER A 325 -20.09 33.45 38.63
CA SER A 325 -19.12 32.34 38.58
C SER A 325 -19.48 31.29 37.47
N PRO A 326 -19.60 29.94 37.65
CA PRO A 326 -18.73 29.02 36.90
C PRO A 326 -19.39 27.79 36.21
N SER A 327 -18.64 27.12 35.32
CA SER A 327 -18.79 25.68 35.02
C SER A 327 -17.47 25.14 34.43
N GLY A 328 -17.07 23.87 34.57
CA GLY A 328 -17.52 22.81 35.48
C GLY A 328 -16.47 21.69 35.47
N ARG A 329 -15.80 21.41 36.60
CA ARG A 329 -14.72 20.39 36.65
C ARG A 329 -15.29 18.98 36.58
N ARG A 330 -14.82 18.16 35.63
CA ARG A 330 -14.84 16.68 35.75
C ARG A 330 -13.50 16.18 36.29
N ALA A 331 -13.53 15.62 37.49
CA ALA A 331 -12.46 14.77 38.01
C ALA A 331 -13.06 13.78 39.02
N ARG A 332 -12.99 12.47 38.73
CA ARG A 332 -13.17 11.39 39.71
C ARG A 332 -12.37 10.16 39.30
N SER A 333 -11.37 9.85 40.13
CA SER A 333 -10.82 8.52 40.38
C SER A 333 -11.29 8.09 41.79
N PRO A 334 -10.83 6.97 42.38
CA PRO A 334 -11.15 5.60 41.98
C PRO A 334 -11.73 4.76 43.16
N SER A 335 -11.94 3.46 42.91
CA SER A 335 -11.84 2.33 43.86
C SER A 335 -13.08 1.80 44.66
N SER A 336 -13.41 0.53 44.33
CA SER A 336 -13.58 -0.61 45.26
C SER A 336 -14.95 -1.05 45.82
N ARG A 337 -15.07 -2.39 45.89
CA ARG A 337 -15.76 -3.26 46.87
C ARG A 337 -17.25 -3.68 46.70
N ARG A 338 -17.39 -4.91 46.18
CA ARG A 338 -17.79 -6.16 46.92
C ARG A 338 -19.26 -6.63 46.90
N GLY A 339 -19.45 -7.88 46.45
CA GLY A 339 -20.64 -8.71 46.68
C GLY A 339 -20.84 -9.80 45.62
N ARG A 340 -21.39 -10.99 45.92
CA ARG A 340 -20.76 -12.20 46.49
C ARG A 340 -21.81 -13.33 46.57
N ARG A 341 -21.73 -14.36 45.72
CA ARG A 341 -22.34 -15.73 45.84
C ARG A 341 -21.42 -16.68 45.01
N LYS A 342 -20.83 -17.80 45.51
CA LYS A 342 -21.37 -19.09 46.04
C LYS A 342 -22.26 -19.80 45.01
N SER A 343 -22.07 -21.05 44.56
CA SER A 343 -21.09 -22.17 44.77
C SER A 343 -21.27 -23.18 43.59
N PRO A 344 -20.83 -24.46 43.58
CA PRO A 344 -19.68 -25.18 44.19
C PRO A 344 -18.80 -25.92 43.13
N SER A 345 -17.75 -26.64 43.58
CA SER A 345 -16.87 -27.50 42.75
C SER A 345 -17.19 -29.00 42.89
N PRO A 346 -16.56 -29.86 42.08
CA PRO A 346 -15.97 -31.07 42.68
C PRO A 346 -14.57 -31.49 42.18
N ALA A 347 -13.93 -32.33 43.01
CA ALA A 347 -12.94 -33.39 42.70
C ALA A 347 -11.53 -33.04 42.15
N ARG A 348 -10.57 -33.04 43.09
CA ARG A 348 -9.15 -33.40 42.90
C ARG A 348 -8.96 -34.70 42.09
N LYS A 349 -7.85 -34.78 41.34
CA LYS A 349 -6.96 -35.97 41.32
C LYS A 349 -5.50 -35.53 41.14
N SER A 350 -4.57 -36.30 41.70
CA SER A 350 -3.16 -35.95 41.93
C SER A 350 -2.21 -37.00 41.36
N ARG A 351 -1.08 -36.58 40.76
CA ARG A 351 0.19 -37.33 40.53
C ARG A 351 1.23 -36.35 39.96
N SER A 352 2.29 -36.01 40.70
CA SER A 352 3.65 -36.60 40.69
C SER A 352 4.42 -36.46 39.36
N ARG A 353 5.73 -36.19 39.25
CA ARG A 353 6.82 -35.57 40.05
C ARG A 353 8.14 -35.98 39.35
N SER A 354 8.68 -35.15 38.46
CA SER A 354 10.09 -35.13 38.01
C SER A 354 10.30 -33.92 37.07
N GLY A 355 11.48 -33.32 36.88
CA GLY A 355 12.73 -33.47 37.63
C GLY A 355 14.00 -33.23 36.79
N ARG A 356 14.42 -31.98 36.57
CA ARG A 356 15.79 -31.50 36.23
C ARG A 356 15.76 -29.96 36.10
N LYS A 357 16.38 -29.20 37.01
CA LYS A 357 17.80 -28.76 37.04
C LYS A 357 18.12 -27.65 36.02
N ALA A 358 18.06 -26.40 36.48
CA ALA A 358 18.73 -25.25 35.87
C ALA A 358 19.90 -24.78 36.77
N PRO A 359 21.04 -24.35 36.23
CA PRO A 359 22.17 -23.84 37.02
C PRO A 359 22.02 -22.33 37.30
N PRO A 360 22.39 -21.84 38.50
CA PRO A 360 22.48 -20.41 38.82
C PRO A 360 23.94 -19.89 38.78
N ARG A 361 24.11 -18.55 38.72
CA ARG A 361 25.26 -17.70 39.14
C ARG A 361 25.38 -16.48 38.18
N ARG A 362 25.81 -15.27 38.57
CA ARG A 362 26.13 -14.69 39.90
C ARG A 362 26.07 -13.15 39.82
N HIS A 363 25.84 -12.46 40.95
CA HIS A 363 26.06 -11.02 41.08
C HIS A 363 27.40 -10.71 41.78
N SER A 364 28.13 -9.71 41.26
CA SER A 364 29.17 -8.89 41.92
C SER A 364 29.56 -7.78 40.91
N ARG A 365 29.41 -6.46 41.12
CA ARG A 365 30.08 -5.56 42.10
C ARG A 365 31.62 -5.77 42.09
N SER A 366 32.50 -4.77 41.97
CA SER A 366 32.36 -3.30 41.94
C SER A 366 33.73 -2.59 41.81
N ARG A 367 33.77 -1.30 41.38
CA ARG A 367 34.89 -0.32 41.53
C ARG A 367 36.16 -0.63 40.67
N SER A 368 37.11 0.28 40.34
CA SER A 368 37.34 1.70 40.71
C SER A 368 38.29 2.45 39.72
N ARG A 369 38.09 3.78 39.58
CA ARG A 369 39.05 4.92 39.37
C ARG A 369 40.17 4.96 38.29
N ASP A 370 40.24 6.16 37.70
CA ASP A 370 41.39 7.01 37.37
C ASP A 370 42.59 6.49 36.54
N SER A 371 42.84 7.17 35.41
CA SER A 371 43.99 8.09 35.32
C SER A 371 43.88 9.05 34.12
N ARG A 372 44.55 10.21 34.23
CA ARG A 372 44.57 11.31 33.25
C ARG A 372 45.81 11.22 32.37
N SER A 373 45.74 11.74 31.15
CA SER A 373 46.83 12.59 30.62
C SER A 373 46.31 13.61 29.59
N ARG A 374 47.01 14.74 29.50
CA ARG A 374 46.73 15.88 28.60
C ARG A 374 47.92 16.07 27.67
N GLY A 375 47.65 16.66 26.50
CA GLY A 375 48.67 17.33 25.67
C GLY A 375 48.97 16.63 24.35
N ARG A 376 49.40 17.34 23.30
CA ARG A 376 49.71 18.78 23.22
C ARG A 376 49.57 19.22 21.75
N ARG A 377 49.14 20.47 21.51
CA ARG A 377 49.31 21.11 20.19
C ARG A 377 50.80 21.36 19.91
N ARG A 378 51.17 21.30 18.63
CA ARG A 378 52.01 22.32 18.00
C ARG A 378 51.16 23.01 16.93
#